data_AF-A0A4Q4YB72-F1
#
_entry.id   AF-A0A4Q4YB72-F1
#
_cell.length_a   1.000
_cell.length_b   1.000
_cell.length_c   1.000
_cell.angle_alpha   90.00
_cell.angle_beta   90.00
_cell.angle_gamma   90.00
#
_symmetry.space_group_name_H-M   'P 1'
#
loop_
_entity.id
_entity.type
_entity.pdbx_description
1 polymer ?
#
loop_
_entity_poly.entity_id
_entity_poly.type
_entity_poly.pdbx_seq_one_letter_code
_entity_poly.pdbx_strand_id
1 'polypeptide(L)'
;MRLEVMRYSGRKSTYIVQCIFAHNFITPSFLEEQKSKPSLTKRIEGTEAIGGGSAADISALESRFPYAHKISPEIVAAVASNDFAVLDKRLEPQILWANMIGTSPRRGWGIVDCLLAFVMFLVYSFVRRQMEKQCKGDALRRA
;
A
#
# COMPACT_ATOMS: atom_id res chain seq x y z
N MET A 1 -5.48 2.27 -20.05
CA MET A 1 -5.65 3.67 -19.62
C MET A 1 -4.43 4.56 -19.93
N ARG A 2 -3.21 4.37 -19.39
CA ARG A 2 -2.06 5.27 -19.71
C ARG A 2 -1.72 5.34 -21.21
N LEU A 3 -1.55 4.19 -21.87
CA LEU A 3 -1.22 4.13 -23.30
C LEU A 3 -2.29 4.81 -24.17
N GLU A 4 -3.55 4.70 -23.77
CA GLU A 4 -4.67 5.34 -24.45
C GLU A 4 -4.62 6.87 -24.27
N VAL A 5 -4.34 7.36 -23.08
CA VAL A 5 -4.20 8.80 -22.81
C VAL A 5 -2.98 9.40 -23.53
N MET A 6 -1.91 8.63 -23.70
CA MET A 6 -0.76 9.05 -24.51
C MET A 6 -1.15 9.26 -25.99
N ARG A 7 -2.06 8.45 -26.53
CA ARG A 7 -2.57 8.61 -27.90
C ARG A 7 -3.32 9.93 -28.10
N TYR A 8 -4.01 10.41 -27.06
CA TYR A 8 -4.80 11.65 -27.12
C TYR A 8 -4.01 12.90 -26.70
N SER A 9 -2.77 12.76 -26.24
CA SER A 9 -1.89 13.88 -25.93
C SER A 9 -1.22 14.40 -27.21
N GLY A 10 -1.12 15.72 -27.37
CA GLY A 10 -0.57 16.37 -28.57
C GLY A 10 -0.27 17.86 -28.37
N ARG A 11 -0.11 18.61 -29.47
CA ARG A 11 0.30 20.04 -29.42
C ARG A 11 -0.67 20.96 -28.67
N LYS A 12 -1.94 20.60 -28.56
CA LYS A 12 -2.98 21.42 -27.93
C LYS A 12 -3.25 21.05 -26.47
N SER A 13 -2.99 19.80 -26.08
CA SER A 13 -3.31 19.30 -24.75
C SER A 13 -2.39 18.15 -24.38
N THR A 14 -1.94 18.15 -23.13
CA THR A 14 -1.17 17.05 -22.54
C THR A 14 -1.98 16.48 -21.39
N TYR A 15 -2.16 15.16 -21.38
CA TYR A 15 -2.89 14.47 -20.35
C TYR A 15 -1.96 13.53 -19.58
N ILE A 16 -2.10 13.53 -18.26
CA ILE A 16 -1.27 12.72 -17.37
C ILE A 16 -2.21 11.87 -16.52
N VAL A 17 -1.94 10.57 -16.47
CA VAL A 17 -2.65 9.62 -15.61
C VAL A 17 -1.67 9.15 -14.55
N GLN A 18 -2.07 9.25 -13.29
CA GLN A 18 -1.30 8.77 -12.15
C GLN A 18 -2.19 7.87 -11.30
N CYS A 19 -1.63 6.74 -10.87
CA CYS A 19 -2.22 5.83 -9.91
C CYS A 19 -1.60 6.13 -8.54
N ILE A 20 -2.43 6.59 -7.60
CA ILE A 20 -1.99 6.95 -6.25
C ILE A 20 -2.27 5.79 -5.31
N PHE A 21 -1.21 5.16 -4.84
CA PHE A 21 -1.25 4.12 -3.82
C PHE A 21 -0.85 4.74 -2.48
N ALA A 22 -1.82 5.39 -1.84
CA ALA A 22 -1.68 5.80 -0.46
C ALA A 22 -1.61 4.54 0.44
N HIS A 23 -0.76 4.58 1.46
CA HIS A 23 -0.74 3.51 2.46
C HIS A 23 -2.01 3.59 3.35
N ASN A 24 -2.08 2.79 4.42
CA ASN A 24 -3.13 2.94 5.42
C ASN A 24 -2.96 4.23 6.22
N PHE A 25 -3.94 5.13 6.15
CA PHE A 25 -4.02 6.34 6.98
C PHE A 25 -5.35 6.39 7.74
N ILE A 26 -5.34 7.09 8.89
CA ILE A 26 -6.50 7.14 9.77
C ILE A 26 -7.58 8.04 9.15
N THR A 27 -8.75 7.44 8.93
CA THR A 27 -9.99 8.09 8.50
C THR A 27 -11.17 7.52 9.31
N PRO A 28 -12.33 8.21 9.34
CA PRO A 28 -13.54 7.63 9.93
C PRO A 28 -13.90 6.28 9.33
N SER A 29 -13.78 6.13 8.00
CA SER A 29 -14.03 4.87 7.30
C SER A 29 -13.05 3.76 7.70
N PHE A 30 -11.77 4.08 7.86
CA PHE A 30 -10.77 3.13 8.36
C PHE A 30 -11.15 2.62 9.76
N LEU A 31 -11.54 3.51 10.68
CA LEU A 31 -11.95 3.11 12.03
C LEU A 31 -13.22 2.24 12.03
N GLU A 32 -14.18 2.53 11.15
CA GLU A 32 -15.39 1.72 11.00
C GLU A 32 -15.08 0.31 10.46
N GLU A 33 -14.21 0.22 9.44
CA GLU A 33 -13.75 -1.05 8.87
C GLU A 33 -13.08 -1.94 9.93
N GLN A 34 -12.29 -1.34 10.84
CA GLN A 34 -11.64 -2.08 11.91
C GLN A 34 -12.64 -2.75 12.86
N LYS A 35 -13.90 -2.32 12.95
CA LYS A 35 -14.88 -3.00 13.82
C LYS A 35 -15.26 -4.39 13.31
N SER A 36 -15.43 -4.53 12.00
CA SER A 36 -15.87 -5.78 11.36
C SER A 36 -14.72 -6.63 10.80
N LYS A 37 -13.50 -6.07 10.72
CA LYS A 37 -12.32 -6.77 10.19
C LYS A 37 -11.96 -8.01 11.05
N PRO A 38 -11.71 -9.18 10.42
CA PRO A 38 -11.30 -10.39 11.15
C PRO A 38 -10.00 -10.20 11.94
N SER A 39 -9.89 -10.87 13.09
CA SER A 39 -8.71 -10.79 13.97
C SER A 39 -7.40 -11.15 13.27
N LEU A 40 -7.41 -12.18 12.40
CA LEU A 40 -6.23 -12.53 11.61
C LEU A 40 -5.74 -11.37 10.73
N THR A 41 -6.65 -10.70 10.02
CA THR A 41 -6.31 -9.56 9.18
C THR A 41 -5.77 -8.42 10.02
N LYS A 42 -6.36 -8.18 11.19
CA LYS A 42 -5.85 -7.19 12.15
C LYS A 42 -4.45 -7.51 12.64
N ARG A 43 -4.12 -8.78 12.90
CA ARG A 43 -2.75 -9.18 13.27
C ARG A 43 -1.75 -8.92 12.16
N ILE A 44 -2.11 -9.27 10.92
CA ILE A 44 -1.24 -9.10 9.76
C ILE A 44 -0.98 -7.60 9.50
N GLU A 45 -2.02 -6.77 9.61
CA GLU A 45 -1.92 -5.31 9.46
C GLU A 45 -1.32 -4.62 10.70
N GLY A 46 -1.21 -5.34 11.82
CA GLY A 46 -0.78 -4.78 13.10
C GLY A 46 -1.81 -3.87 13.79
N THR A 47 -3.09 -4.06 13.48
CA THR A 47 -4.24 -3.32 14.01
C THR A 47 -5.03 -4.08 15.07
N GLU A 48 -4.51 -5.19 15.61
CA GLU A 48 -5.25 -6.04 16.57
C GLU A 48 -5.68 -5.28 17.84
N ALA A 49 -4.89 -4.30 18.28
CA ALA A 49 -5.21 -3.43 19.41
C ALA A 49 -6.44 -2.54 19.18
N ILE A 50 -6.86 -2.27 17.93
CA ILE A 50 -7.93 -1.31 17.61
C ILE A 50 -9.34 -1.82 17.98
N GLY A 51 -9.48 -3.10 18.35
CA GLY A 51 -10.77 -3.70 18.67
C GLY A 51 -11.41 -3.26 19.99
N GLY A 52 -10.67 -2.57 20.87
CA GLY A 52 -11.12 -2.23 22.23
C GLY A 52 -11.76 -0.86 22.41
N GLY A 53 -11.60 0.06 21.44
CA GLY A 53 -12.14 1.42 21.53
C GLY A 53 -11.53 2.29 22.65
N SER A 54 -10.40 1.86 23.25
CA SER A 54 -9.74 2.60 24.31
C SER A 54 -8.86 3.72 23.76
N ALA A 55 -8.66 4.80 24.52
CA ALA A 55 -7.76 5.90 24.15
C ALA A 55 -6.31 5.43 23.93
N ALA A 56 -5.90 4.35 24.61
CA ALA A 56 -4.60 3.71 24.41
C ALA A 56 -4.47 3.06 23.02
N ASP A 57 -5.57 2.52 22.48
CA ASP A 57 -5.59 1.87 21.16
C ASP A 57 -5.45 2.89 20.04
N ILE A 58 -6.02 4.08 20.22
CA ILE A 58 -5.92 5.19 19.27
C ILE A 58 -4.50 5.78 19.29
N SER A 59 -3.90 5.96 20.47
CA SER A 59 -2.51 6.47 20.56
C SER A 59 -1.50 5.49 19.93
N ALA A 60 -1.69 4.19 20.15
CA ALA A 60 -0.88 3.16 19.48
C ALA A 60 -1.06 3.20 17.95
N LEU A 61 -2.27 3.52 17.47
CA LEU A 61 -2.57 3.65 16.06
C LEU A 61 -1.86 4.83 15.39
N GLU A 62 -1.90 5.99 16.04
CA GLU A 62 -1.27 7.23 15.57
C GLU A 62 0.25 7.08 15.41
N SER A 63 0.88 6.20 16.20
CA SER A 63 2.31 5.89 16.07
C SER A 63 2.66 5.16 14.77
N ARG A 64 1.70 4.43 14.17
CA ARG A 64 1.93 3.59 12.98
C ARG A 64 1.37 4.21 11.71
N PHE A 65 0.17 4.79 11.80
CA PHE A 65 -0.52 5.38 10.67
C PHE A 65 -0.75 6.88 10.90
N PRO A 66 -0.35 7.73 9.95
CA PRO A 66 -0.67 9.15 9.98
C PRO A 66 -2.16 9.37 9.71
N TYR A 67 -2.66 10.54 10.11
CA TYR A 67 -3.96 11.04 9.68
C TYR A 67 -3.93 11.57 8.24
N ALA A 68 -5.11 11.63 7.61
CA ALA A 68 -5.29 12.17 6.27
C ALA A 68 -4.62 13.55 6.04
N HIS A 69 -4.70 14.45 7.02
CA HIS A 69 -4.12 15.80 6.91
C HIS A 69 -2.58 15.81 6.90
N LYS A 70 -1.92 14.76 7.42
CA LYS A 70 -0.46 14.63 7.38
C LYS A 70 0.05 14.03 6.07
N ILE A 71 -0.71 13.10 5.48
CA ILE A 71 -0.31 12.42 4.23
C ILE A 71 -0.75 13.17 2.97
N SER A 72 -1.81 13.98 3.04
CA SER A 72 -2.29 14.71 1.86
C SER A 72 -1.24 15.62 1.20
N PRO A 73 -0.38 16.37 1.94
CA PRO A 73 0.65 17.19 1.31
C PRO A 73 1.74 16.33 0.65
N GLU A 74 2.06 15.17 1.22
CA GLU A 74 3.04 14.24 0.66
C GLU A 74 2.56 13.66 -0.66
N ILE A 75 1.27 13.28 -0.73
CA ILE A 75 0.65 12.79 -1.97
C ILE A 75 0.66 13.90 -3.03
N VAL A 76 0.24 15.12 -2.68
CA VAL A 76 0.22 16.25 -3.62
C VAL A 76 1.62 16.57 -4.13
N ALA A 77 2.63 16.55 -3.24
CA ALA A 77 4.03 16.75 -3.64
C ALA A 77 4.53 15.62 -4.55
N ALA A 78 4.15 14.36 -4.28
CA ALA A 78 4.55 13.23 -5.09
C ALA A 78 3.85 13.22 -6.47
N VAL A 79 2.61 13.70 -6.56
CA VAL A 79 1.89 13.89 -7.84
C VAL A 79 2.61 14.88 -8.76
N ALA A 80 3.39 15.81 -8.21
CA ALA A 80 4.20 16.74 -9.00
C ALA A 80 5.34 16.07 -9.78
N SER A 81 5.71 14.81 -9.47
CA SER A 81 6.76 14.09 -10.21
C SER A 81 6.33 13.61 -11.60
N ASN A 82 5.03 13.66 -11.91
CA ASN A 82 4.43 13.09 -13.12
C ASN A 82 4.72 11.59 -13.34
N ASP A 83 5.07 10.87 -12.26
CA ASP A 83 5.20 9.43 -12.31
C ASP A 83 3.83 8.76 -12.46
N PHE A 84 3.81 7.62 -13.15
CA PHE A 84 2.57 6.87 -13.31
C PHE A 84 2.08 6.22 -12.02
N ALA A 85 2.98 5.83 -11.13
CA ALA A 85 2.63 5.25 -9.85
C ALA A 85 3.23 6.08 -8.72
N VAL A 86 2.35 6.76 -7.99
CA VAL A 86 2.67 7.56 -6.82
C VAL A 86 2.47 6.67 -5.60
N LEU A 87 3.57 6.37 -4.92
CA LEU A 87 3.60 5.54 -3.73
C LEU A 87 4.22 6.31 -2.57
N ASP A 88 3.84 5.95 -1.35
CA ASP A 88 4.55 6.36 -0.14
C ASP A 88 6.05 6.00 -0.25
N LYS A 89 6.92 6.81 0.37
CA LYS A 89 8.38 6.61 0.42
C LYS A 89 8.79 5.42 1.29
N ARG A 90 7.89 4.85 2.09
CA ARG A 90 8.15 3.63 2.87
C ARG A 90 8.56 2.46 1.98
N LEU A 91 9.41 1.58 2.50
CA LEU A 91 9.96 0.47 1.72
C LEU A 91 8.91 -0.60 1.36
N GLU A 92 7.97 -0.90 2.25
CA GLU A 92 7.03 -2.02 2.05
C GLU A 92 6.13 -1.81 0.81
N PRO A 93 5.48 -0.63 0.62
CA PRO A 93 4.70 -0.37 -0.58
C PRO A 93 5.55 -0.33 -1.86
N GLN A 94 6.79 0.18 -1.77
CA GLN A 94 7.73 0.27 -2.89
C GLN A 94 8.11 -1.11 -3.42
N ILE A 95 8.41 -2.03 -2.49
CA ILE A 95 8.77 -3.42 -2.76
C ILE A 95 7.56 -4.19 -3.30
N LEU A 96 6.40 -4.00 -2.68
CA LEU A 96 5.15 -4.65 -3.12
C LEU A 96 4.77 -4.22 -4.54
N TRP A 97 4.84 -2.92 -4.83
CA TRP A 97 4.58 -2.38 -6.17
C TRP A 97 5.51 -2.99 -7.22
N ALA A 98 6.81 -3.04 -6.95
CA ALA A 98 7.77 -3.64 -7.87
C ALA A 98 7.44 -5.11 -8.21
N ASN A 99 6.91 -5.86 -7.24
CA ASN A 99 6.45 -7.24 -7.44
C ASN A 99 5.12 -7.34 -8.21
N MET A 100 4.22 -6.36 -8.07
CA MET A 100 2.89 -6.37 -8.69
C MET A 100 2.84 -5.70 -10.07
N ILE A 101 3.93 -5.06 -10.50
CA ILE A 101 3.92 -4.19 -11.68
C ILE A 101 3.56 -4.94 -12.96
N GLY A 102 4.00 -6.19 -13.13
CA GLY A 102 3.79 -6.97 -14.34
C GLY A 102 4.24 -6.20 -15.60
N THR A 103 3.32 -5.99 -16.55
CA THR A 103 3.52 -5.18 -17.75
C THR A 103 3.19 -3.69 -17.55
N SER A 104 2.84 -3.28 -16.34
CA SER A 104 2.53 -1.89 -16.02
C SER A 104 3.77 -1.01 -16.17
N PRO A 105 3.59 0.28 -16.50
CA PRO A 105 4.70 1.21 -16.61
C PRO A 105 5.51 1.30 -15.32
N ARG A 106 6.82 1.17 -15.45
CA ARG A 106 7.78 1.34 -14.35
C ARG A 106 7.91 2.82 -13.95
N ARG A 107 8.39 3.05 -12.73
CA ARG A 107 8.62 4.39 -12.18
C ARG A 107 10.00 4.90 -12.61
N GLY A 108 10.08 6.15 -13.04
CA GLY A 108 11.31 6.74 -13.57
C GLY A 108 12.01 5.84 -14.60
N TRP A 109 13.26 5.45 -14.30
CA TRP A 109 14.12 4.65 -15.19
C TRP A 109 13.87 3.13 -15.08
N GLY A 110 13.00 2.67 -14.18
CA GLY A 110 12.59 1.27 -14.05
C GLY A 110 13.64 0.26 -13.59
N ILE A 111 14.90 0.66 -13.41
CA ILE A 111 15.98 -0.18 -12.86
C ILE A 111 15.71 -0.52 -11.39
N VAL A 112 15.24 0.47 -10.62
CA VAL A 112 14.88 0.27 -9.20
C VAL A 112 13.77 -0.77 -9.06
N ASP A 113 12.72 -0.67 -9.88
CA ASP A 113 11.63 -1.65 -9.87
C ASP A 113 12.12 -3.05 -10.27
N CYS A 114 13.07 -3.17 -11.20
CA CYS A 114 13.70 -4.46 -11.52
C CYS A 114 14.45 -5.07 -10.34
N LEU A 115 15.29 -4.28 -9.66
CA LEU A 115 16.06 -4.76 -8.51
C LEU A 115 15.14 -5.17 -7.36
N LEU A 116 14.12 -4.36 -7.06
CA LEU A 116 13.13 -4.67 -6.03
C LEU A 116 12.31 -5.93 -6.38
N ALA A 117 11.94 -6.11 -7.65
CA ALA A 117 11.26 -7.31 -8.10
C ALA A 117 12.13 -8.57 -7.94
N PHE A 118 13.44 -8.47 -8.22
CA PHE A 118 14.37 -9.57 -8.00
C PHE A 118 14.53 -9.91 -6.52
N VAL A 119 14.65 -8.90 -5.65
CA VAL A 119 14.66 -9.09 -4.19
C VAL A 119 13.38 -9.77 -3.74
N MET A 120 12.22 -9.35 -4.25
CA MET A 120 10.94 -9.99 -3.93
C MET A 120 10.87 -11.42 -4.40
N PHE A 121 11.36 -11.73 -5.60
CA PHE A 121 11.42 -13.11 -6.07
C PHE A 121 12.15 -14.04 -5.09
N LEU A 122 13.25 -13.57 -4.47
CA LEU A 122 14.00 -14.32 -3.47
C LEU A 122 13.25 -14.44 -2.13
N VAL A 123 12.63 -13.33 -1.67
CA VAL A 123 12.03 -13.23 -0.33
C VAL A 123 10.59 -13.77 -0.28
N TYR A 124 9.86 -13.71 -1.39
CA TYR A 124 8.42 -13.98 -1.43
C TYR A 124 8.07 -15.41 -1.00
N SER A 125 8.93 -16.38 -1.29
CA SER A 125 8.72 -17.77 -0.85
C SER A 125 8.68 -17.90 0.68
N PHE A 126 9.47 -17.11 1.41
CA PHE A 126 9.46 -17.09 2.88
C PHE A 126 8.22 -16.37 3.42
N VAL A 127 7.90 -15.20 2.85
CA VAL A 127 6.70 -14.43 3.21
C VAL A 127 5.44 -15.26 2.99
N ARG A 128 5.35 -15.96 1.85
CA ARG A 128 4.23 -16.83 1.52
C ARG A 128 4.07 -17.97 2.53
N ARG A 129 5.15 -18.66 2.87
CA ARG A 129 5.13 -19.72 3.89
C ARG A 129 4.71 -19.21 5.26
N GLN A 130 5.15 -18.00 5.64
CA GLN A 130 4.74 -17.37 6.90
C GLN A 130 3.23 -17.07 6.92
N MET A 131 2.71 -16.48 5.84
CA MET A 131 1.27 -16.21 5.72
C MET A 131 0.44 -17.50 5.76
N GLU A 132 0.87 -18.56 5.06
CA GLU A 132 0.18 -19.86 5.10
C GLU A 132 0.16 -20.46 6.51
N LYS A 133 1.26 -20.34 7.28
CA LYS A 133 1.29 -20.77 8.68
C LYS A 133 0.30 -19.99 9.53
N GLN A 134 0.21 -18.67 9.35
CA GLN A 134 -0.74 -17.83 10.08
C GLN A 134 -2.20 -18.21 9.76
N CYS A 135 -2.52 -18.46 8.49
CA CYS A 135 -3.87 -18.89 8.08
C CYS A 135 -4.24 -20.27 8.66
N LYS A 136 -3.31 -21.24 8.59
CA LYS A 136 -3.52 -22.58 9.20
C LYS A 136 -3.71 -22.48 10.71
N GLY A 137 -2.90 -21.65 11.38
CA GLY A 137 -3.05 -21.39 12.81
C GLY A 137 -4.39 -20.76 13.17
N ASP A 138 -4.91 -19.83 12.36
CA ASP A 138 -6.22 -19.22 12.60
C ASP A 138 -7.38 -20.21 12.41
N ALA A 139 -7.30 -21.07 11.39
CA ALA A 139 -8.30 -22.12 11.16
C ALA A 139 -8.37 -23.09 12.35
N LEU A 140 -7.22 -23.47 12.91
CA LEU A 140 -7.15 -24.36 14.08
C LEU A 140 -7.66 -23.70 15.37
N ARG A 141 -7.62 -22.36 15.50
CA ARG A 141 -8.17 -21.65 16.67
C ARG A 141 -9.69 -21.53 16.65
N ARG A 142 -10.32 -21.76 15.49
CA ARG A 142 -11.77 -21.68 15.29
C ARG A 142 -12.45 -23.04 15.20
N ALA A 143 -11.67 -24.12 15.17
CA ALA A 143 -12.14 -25.50 15.24
C ALA A 143 -12.26 -25.92 16.72
#